data_AF-A0A962QRN9-F1
#
_entry.id   AF-A0A962QRN9-F1
#
_cell.length_a   1.000
_cell.length_b   1.000
_cell.length_c   1.000
_cell.angle_alpha   90.00
_cell.angle_beta   90.00
_cell.angle_gamma   90.00
#
_symmetry.space_group_name_H-M   'P 1'
#
loop_
_entity.id
_entity.type
_entity.pdbx_description
1 polymer ?
#
loop_
_entity_poly.entity_id
_entity_poly.type
_entity_poly.pdbx_seq_one_letter_code
_entity_poly.pdbx_strand_id
1 'polypeptide(L)' 'MLSVPALAEEKSILVQSTTSTANSGLYDDILPIFTAKTGIKVHVVAVGTGQAIKNAQNG' A
#
# COMPACT_ATOMS: atom_id res chain seq x y z
N MET A 1 22.60 -29.95 -10.33
CA MET A 1 22.35 -28.63 -9.72
C MET A 1 21.03 -28.12 -10.28
N LEU A 2 19.93 -28.16 -9.51
CA LEU A 2 18.67 -27.56 -9.95
C LEU A 2 18.72 -26.05 -9.68
N SER A 3 18.58 -25.25 -10.75
CA SER A 3 18.45 -23.80 -10.67
C SER A 3 17.05 -23.46 -10.14
N VAL A 4 16.98 -22.80 -9.00
CA VAL A 4 15.73 -22.30 -8.43
C VAL A 4 15.38 -21.00 -9.18
N PRO A 5 14.21 -20.89 -9.82
CA PRO A 5 13.84 -19.64 -10.47
C PRO A 5 13.72 -18.56 -9.40
N ALA A 6 14.41 -17.43 -9.59
CA ALA A 6 14.22 -16.26 -8.75
C ALA A 6 12.77 -15.76 -8.94
N LEU A 7 11.92 -15.96 -7.94
CA LEU A 7 10.62 -15.31 -7.86
C LEU A 7 10.88 -13.80 -7.77
N ALA A 8 10.46 -13.05 -8.79
CA ALA A 8 10.48 -11.60 -8.74
C ALA A 8 9.66 -11.15 -7.52
N GLU A 9 10.28 -10.38 -6.63
CA GLU A 9 9.61 -9.83 -5.45
C GLU A 9 8.39 -9.02 -5.91
N GLU A 10 7.18 -9.42 -5.49
CA GLU A 10 5.97 -8.66 -5.76
C GLU A 10 6.14 -7.27 -5.14
N LYS A 11 6.40 -6.25 -5.97
CA LYS A 11 6.55 -4.88 -5.51
C LYS A 11 5.25 -4.47 -4.82
N SER A 12 5.34 -4.23 -3.52
CA SER A 12 4.22 -3.77 -2.71
C SER A 12 4.58 -2.49 -1.97
N ILE A 13 3.60 -1.60 -1.86
CA ILE A 13 3.72 -0.33 -1.14
C ILE A 13 2.71 -0.35 -0.01
N LEU A 14 3.18 -0.04 1.20
CA LEU A 14 2.31 0.18 2.35
C LEU A 14 2.06 1.69 2.50
N VAL A 15 0.80 2.10 2.41
CA VAL A 15 0.37 3.48 2.56
C VAL A 15 -0.29 3.65 3.92
N GLN A 16 0.34 4.43 4.78
CA GLN A 16 -0.30 4.91 6.01
C GLN A 16 -1.22 6.07 5.64
N SER A 17 -2.53 5.89 5.81
CA SER A 17 -3.53 6.91 5.49
C SER A 17 -4.39 7.26 6.69
N THR A 18 -5.15 8.35 6.60
CA THR A 18 -6.14 8.73 7.59
C THR A 18 -7.46 8.00 7.37
N THR A 19 -8.18 7.70 8.46
CA THR A 19 -9.51 7.07 8.39
C THR A 19 -10.51 7.88 7.56
N SER A 20 -10.44 9.21 7.60
CA SER A 20 -11.29 10.09 6.78
C SER A 20 -11.12 9.86 5.27
N THR A 21 -9.90 9.54 4.83
CA THR A 21 -9.58 9.33 3.42
C THR A 21 -9.85 7.89 2.98
N ALA A 22 -9.70 6.92 3.88
CA ALA A 22 -10.09 5.54 3.60
C ALA A 22 -11.61 5.39 3.51
N ASN A 23 -12.35 6.01 4.44
CA ASN A 23 -13.80 5.90 4.50
C ASN A 23 -14.53 6.68 3.40
N SER A 24 -13.85 7.55 2.67
CA SER A 24 -14.46 8.26 1.54
C SER A 24 -14.62 7.39 0.30
N GLY A 25 -14.00 6.21 0.26
CA GLY A 25 -13.98 5.33 -0.92
C GLY A 25 -12.92 5.72 -1.96
N LEU A 26 -12.09 6.75 -1.72
CA LEU A 26 -11.08 7.23 -2.67
C LEU A 26 -10.15 6.10 -3.15
N TYR A 27 -9.71 5.23 -2.23
CA TYR A 27 -8.77 4.16 -2.55
C TYR A 27 -9.40 3.04 -3.38
N ASP A 28 -10.71 2.81 -3.24
CA ASP A 28 -11.42 1.80 -4.01
C ASP A 28 -11.43 2.17 -5.51
N ASP A 29 -11.41 3.47 -5.83
CA ASP A 29 -11.39 3.96 -7.20
C ASP A 29 -9.96 4.05 -7.79
N ILE A 30 -8.99 4.55 -7.02
CA ILE A 30 -7.66 4.86 -7.58
C ILE A 30 -6.70 3.67 -7.59
N LEU A 31 -6.80 2.76 -6.61
CA LEU A 31 -5.84 1.66 -6.46
C LEU A 31 -5.95 0.62 -7.58
N PRO A 32 -7.15 0.22 -8.05
CA PRO A 32 -7.26 -0.69 -9.18
C PRO A 32 -6.57 -0.14 -10.43
N ILE A 33 -6.72 1.16 -10.70
CA ILE A 33 -6.11 1.85 -11.84
C ILE A 33 -4.59 1.89 -11.68
N PHE A 34 -4.10 2.21 -10.48
CA PHE A 34 -2.67 2.26 -10.19
C PHE A 34 -2.01 0.88 -10.31
N THR A 35 -2.61 -0.15 -9.71
CA THR A 35 -2.09 -1.52 -9.76
C THR A 35 -2.15 -2.09 -11.18
N ALA A 36 -3.20 -1.80 -11.96
CA ALA A 36 -3.27 -2.21 -13.36
C ALA A 36 -2.16 -1.58 -14.23
N LYS A 37 -1.80 -0.32 -13.95
CA LYS A 37 -0.74 0.39 -14.71
C LYS A 37 0.68 0.02 -14.29
N THR A 38 0.90 -0.21 -13.00
CA THR A 38 2.25 -0.35 -12.43
C THR A 38 2.61 -1.80 -12.08
N GLY A 39 1.60 -2.67 -11.92
CA GLY A 39 1.76 -4.00 -11.34
C GLY A 39 2.08 -4.01 -9.85
N ILE A 40 2.06 -2.85 -9.18
CA ILE A 40 2.41 -2.72 -7.76
C ILE A 40 1.15 -2.87 -6.91
N LYS A 41 1.21 -3.76 -5.91
CA LYS A 41 0.13 -3.92 -4.93
C LYS A 41 0.25 -2.83 -3.87
N VAL A 42 -0.86 -2.16 -3.55
CA VAL A 42 -0.89 -1.10 -2.53
C VAL A 42 -1.73 -1.56 -1.36
N HIS A 43 -1.14 -1.55 -0.17
CA HIS A 43 -1.82 -1.87 1.09
C HIS A 43 -2.05 -0.58 1.87
N VAL A 44 -3.32 -0.19 2.01
CA VAL A 44 -3.68 1.01 2.77
C VAL A 44 -3.99 0.62 4.21
N VAL A 45 -3.32 1.26 5.15
CA VAL A 45 -3.60 1.15 6.59
C VAL A 45 -4.22 2.47 7.03
N ALA A 46 -5.51 2.44 7.33
CA ALA A 46 -6.26 3.59 7.78
C ALA A 46 -6.10 3.76 9.30
N VAL A 47 -5.40 4.80 9.72
CA VAL A 47 -5.17 5.10 11.14
C VAL A 47 -5.57 6.53 11.45
N GLY A 48 -5.90 6.83 12.71
CA GLY A 48 -6.14 8.21 13.12
C GLY A 48 -4.89 9.07 12.91
N THR A 49 -5.04 10.37 12.66
CA THR A 49 -3.93 11.29 12.35
C THR A 49 -2.78 11.22 13.37
N GLY A 50 -3.09 11.10 14.66
CA GLY A 50 -2.07 10.96 15.72
C GLY A 50 -1.26 9.65 15.62
N GLN A 51 -1.89 8.57 15.17
CA GLN A 51 -1.21 7.29 14.93
C GLN A 51 -0.47 7.30 13.59
N ALA A 52 -1.01 7.95 12.54
CA ALA A 52 -0.34 8.11 11.26
C ALA A 52 1.01 8.82 11.41
N ILE A 53 1.03 9.92 12.17
CA ILE A 53 2.25 10.71 12.43
C ILE A 53 3.27 9.88 13.21
N LYS A 54 2.85 9.15 14.25
CA LYS A 54 3.76 8.26 15.00
C LYS A 54 4.33 7.14 14.13
N ASN A 55 3.53 6.57 13.23
CA ASN A 55 4.01 5.53 12.31
C ASN A 55 5.02 6.09 11.33
N ALA A 56 4.79 7.30 10.80
CA ALA A 56 5.73 7.98 9.92
C ALA A 56 7.04 8.40 10.59
N GLN A 57 7.05 8.60 11.92
CA GLN A 57 8.26 8.88 12.69
C GLN A 57 9.11 7.64 12.99
N ASN A 58 8.50 6.45 13.03
CA ASN A 58 9.15 5.20 13.45
C ASN A 58 9.47 4.25 12.29
N GLY A 59 9.03 4.54 11.07
CA GLY A 59 9.29 3.76 9.85
C GLY A 59 10.34 4.42 8.98
#